data_AF-A0A932LMD9-F1
#
_entry.id   AF-A0A932LMD9-F1
#
_cell.length_a   1.000
_cell.length_b   1.000
_cell.length_c   1.000
_cell.angle_alpha   90.00
_cell.angle_beta   90.00
_cell.angle_gamma   90.00
#
_symmetry.space_group_name_H-M   'P 1'
#
loop_
_entity.id
_entity.type
_entity.pdbx_description
1 polymer ?
#
loop_
_entity_poly.entity_id
_entity_poly.type
_entity_poly.pdbx_seq_one_letter_code
_entity_poly.pdbx_strand_id
1 'polypeptide(L)'
;MPLTLTPQPALFPCPLCAKGLDVRQTKKKKPYVICDPCGVQLFIRSKAGMQTFNHLVADAEQRNIWKRLNDLQARYLRKCPDCKKDFWIVPDQLKTSWVDGKFEGYRCPERGCKGVAGWEKEKK
;
A
#
# COMPACT_ATOMS: atom_id res chain seq x y z
N MET A 1 24.24 -29.73 -12.11
CA MET A 1 22.87 -29.68 -11.56
C MET A 1 22.23 -28.41 -12.08
N PRO A 2 21.20 -28.46 -12.95
CA PRO A 2 20.55 -27.23 -13.40
C PRO A 2 19.74 -26.64 -12.23
N LEU A 3 20.01 -25.38 -11.92
CA LEU A 3 19.23 -24.59 -10.96
C LEU A 3 17.84 -24.40 -11.57
N THR A 4 16.84 -25.07 -11.01
CA THR A 4 15.43 -24.80 -11.30
C THR A 4 15.10 -23.42 -10.75
N LEU A 5 15.06 -22.41 -11.62
CA LEU A 5 14.49 -21.10 -11.33
C LEU A 5 13.02 -21.32 -10.96
N THR A 6 12.72 -21.37 -9.67
CA THR A 6 11.34 -21.27 -9.19
C THR A 6 10.81 -19.92 -9.66
N PRO A 7 9.72 -19.86 -10.43
CA PRO A 7 9.16 -18.59 -10.85
C PRO A 7 8.80 -17.81 -9.60
N GLN A 8 9.42 -16.63 -9.42
CA GLN A 8 9.09 -15.76 -8.30
C GLN A 8 7.58 -15.49 -8.30
N PRO A 9 6.92 -15.49 -7.13
CA PRO A 9 5.50 -15.23 -7.07
C PRO A 9 5.22 -13.86 -7.67
N ALA A 10 4.42 -13.87 -8.73
CA ALA A 10 3.96 -12.69 -9.41
C ALA A 10 3.05 -11.90 -8.45
N LEU A 11 3.51 -10.75 -7.96
CA LEU A 11 2.81 -9.95 -6.96
C LEU A 11 2.03 -8.80 -7.62
N PHE A 12 0.86 -8.48 -7.07
CA PHE A 12 0.08 -7.31 -7.47
C PHE A 12 -0.37 -6.52 -6.23
N PRO A 13 -0.23 -5.18 -6.20
CA PRO A 13 -0.55 -4.40 -5.02
C PRO A 13 -2.06 -4.33 -4.78
N CYS A 14 -2.48 -4.50 -3.53
CA CYS A 14 -3.86 -4.21 -3.12
C CYS A 14 -4.20 -2.73 -3.41
N PRO A 15 -5.34 -2.43 -4.04
CA PRO A 15 -5.70 -1.03 -4.34
C PRO A 15 -5.99 -0.19 -3.09
N LEU A 16 -6.20 -0.81 -1.92
CA LEU A 16 -6.49 -0.09 -0.67
C LEU A 16 -5.28 0.05 0.25
N CYS A 17 -4.53 -1.04 0.48
CA CYS A 17 -3.40 -1.03 1.41
C CYS A 17 -2.03 -1.14 0.73
N ALA A 18 -1.97 -1.27 -0.60
CA ALA A 18 -0.76 -1.49 -1.40
C ALA A 18 0.08 -2.72 -1.04
N LYS A 19 -0.37 -3.58 -0.11
CA LYS A 19 0.27 -4.86 0.19
C LYS A 19 0.39 -5.70 -1.09
N GLY A 20 1.55 -6.31 -1.32
CA GLY A 20 1.73 -7.28 -2.41
C GLY A 20 0.87 -8.52 -2.19
N LEU A 21 0.04 -8.84 -3.18
CA LEU A 21 -0.86 -9.98 -3.18
C LEU A 21 -0.40 -10.99 -4.23
N ASP A 22 -0.41 -12.27 -3.87
CA ASP A 22 -0.14 -13.33 -4.82
C ASP A 22 -1.17 -13.33 -5.95
N VAL A 23 -0.69 -13.27 -7.19
CA VAL A 23 -1.53 -13.48 -8.37
C VAL A 23 -1.89 -14.95 -8.48
N ARG A 24 -3.17 -15.25 -8.23
CA ARG A 24 -3.74 -16.60 -8.32
C ARG A 24 -4.40 -16.80 -9.68
N GLN A 25 -4.61 -18.06 -10.06
CA GLN A 25 -5.35 -18.42 -11.26
C GLN A 25 -6.53 -19.35 -10.95
N THR A 26 -7.66 -19.11 -11.62
CA THR A 26 -8.78 -20.05 -11.61
C THR A 26 -8.46 -21.29 -12.45
N LYS A 27 -9.28 -22.36 -12.36
CA LYS A 27 -9.19 -23.54 -13.24
C LYS A 27 -9.17 -23.19 -14.74
N LYS A 28 -9.79 -22.06 -15.12
CA LYS A 28 -9.82 -21.53 -16.49
C LYS A 28 -8.70 -20.52 -16.78
N LYS A 29 -7.62 -20.52 -15.99
CA LYS A 29 -6.45 -19.63 -16.11
C LYS A 29 -6.76 -18.13 -16.03
N LYS A 30 -7.90 -17.75 -15.44
CA LYS A 30 -8.24 -16.33 -15.20
C LYS A 30 -7.53 -15.84 -13.94
N PRO A 31 -6.75 -14.75 -14.00
CA PRO A 31 -6.04 -14.23 -12.85
C PRO A 31 -6.97 -13.51 -11.87
N TYR A 32 -6.65 -13.61 -10.58
CA TYR A 32 -7.34 -12.90 -9.50
C TYR A 32 -6.42 -12.71 -8.30
N VAL A 33 -6.77 -11.74 -7.44
CA VAL A 33 -6.07 -11.48 -6.17
C VAL A 33 -7.08 -11.27 -5.04
N ILE A 34 -6.67 -11.59 -3.82
CA ILE A 34 -7.50 -11.47 -2.61
C ILE A 34 -6.67 -10.79 -1.52
N CYS A 35 -7.26 -9.82 -0.84
CA CYS A 35 -6.71 -9.17 0.35
C CYS A 35 -7.72 -9.26 1.50
N ASP A 36 -7.57 -10.28 2.35
CA ASP A 36 -8.48 -10.53 3.48
C ASP A 36 -8.55 -9.35 4.47
N PRO A 37 -7.42 -8.69 4.86
CA PRO A 37 -7.48 -7.55 5.79
C PRO A 37 -8.27 -6.37 5.25
N CYS A 38 -8.35 -6.21 3.92
CA CYS A 38 -9.10 -5.15 3.28
C CYS A 38 -10.49 -5.58 2.81
N GLY A 39 -10.83 -6.88 2.89
CA GLY A 39 -12.08 -7.42 2.33
C GLY A 39 -12.18 -7.27 0.80
N VAL A 40 -11.04 -7.23 0.09
CA VAL A 40 -10.98 -6.93 -1.35
C VAL A 40 -10.66 -8.17 -2.16
N GLN A 41 -11.41 -8.39 -3.24
CA GLN A 41 -11.14 -9.43 -4.22
C GLN A 41 -11.28 -8.88 -5.65
N LEU A 42 -10.22 -9.00 -6.45
CA LEU A 42 -10.20 -8.51 -7.83
C LEU A 42 -10.12 -9.70 -8.80
N PHE A 43 -11.07 -9.76 -9.73
CA PHE A 43 -11.06 -10.70 -10.84
C PHE A 43 -10.76 -9.97 -12.14
N ILE A 44 -9.72 -10.40 -12.84
CA ILE A 44 -9.34 -9.78 -14.11
C ILE A 44 -10.06 -10.55 -15.22
N ARG A 45 -10.86 -9.80 -15.99
CA ARG A 45 -11.78 -10.34 -17.00
C ARG A 45 -11.38 -9.83 -18.38
N SER A 46 -11.93 -10.44 -19.43
CA SER A 46 -11.60 -10.23 -20.85
C SER A 46 -10.17 -10.65 -21.22
N LYS A 47 -9.96 -11.07 -22.48
CA LYS A 47 -8.62 -11.47 -22.97
C LYS A 47 -7.64 -10.30 -22.89
N ALA A 48 -8.06 -9.12 -23.35
CA ALA A 48 -7.25 -7.90 -23.32
C ALA A 48 -6.84 -7.53 -21.90
N GLY A 49 -7.80 -7.48 -20.96
CA GLY A 49 -7.51 -7.15 -19.55
C GLY A 49 -6.56 -8.15 -18.89
N MET A 50 -6.71 -9.45 -19.16
CA MET A 50 -5.80 -10.49 -18.66
C MET A 50 -4.38 -10.33 -19.21
N GLN A 51 -4.23 -10.00 -20.49
CA GLN A 51 -2.93 -9.76 -21.11
C GLN A 51 -2.24 -8.53 -20.51
N THR A 52 -2.95 -7.40 -20.41
CA THR A 52 -2.44 -6.18 -19.78
C THR A 52 -2.01 -6.43 -18.34
N PHE A 53 -2.84 -7.12 -17.55
CA PHE A 53 -2.52 -7.44 -16.17
C PHE A 53 -1.25 -8.28 -16.05
N ASN A 54 -1.12 -9.35 -16.84
CA ASN A 54 0.06 -10.21 -16.81
C ASN A 54 1.33 -9.45 -17.21
N HIS A 55 1.26 -8.56 -18.21
CA HIS A 55 2.40 -7.71 -18.57
C HIS A 55 2.78 -6.77 -17.42
N LEU A 56 1.82 -6.11 -16.79
CA LEU A 56 2.09 -5.19 -15.69
C LEU A 56 2.73 -5.90 -14.49
N VAL A 57 2.28 -7.10 -14.18
CA VAL A 57 2.82 -7.90 -13.08
C VAL A 57 4.23 -8.40 -13.41
N ALA A 58 4.49 -8.86 -14.64
CA ALA A 58 5.81 -9.28 -15.07
C ALA A 58 6.84 -8.12 -15.05
N ASP A 59 6.38 -6.93 -15.43
CA ASP A 59 7.21 -5.72 -15.47
C ASP A 59 7.43 -5.06 -14.10
N ALA A 60 6.67 -5.47 -13.06
CA ALA A 60 6.61 -4.74 -11.78
C ALA A 60 7.98 -4.60 -11.11
N GLU A 61 8.80 -5.66 -11.14
CA GLU A 61 10.17 -5.65 -10.61
C GLU A 61 11.08 -4.72 -11.42
N GLN A 62 11.08 -4.85 -12.75
CA GLN A 62 11.90 -4.04 -13.65
C GLN A 62 11.57 -2.55 -13.52
N ARG A 63 10.29 -2.23 -13.30
CA ARG A 63 9.79 -0.86 -13.10
C ARG A 63 9.91 -0.36 -11.65
N ASN A 64 10.53 -1.14 -10.75
CA ASN A 64 10.72 -0.81 -9.34
C ASN A 64 9.42 -0.39 -8.62
N ILE A 65 8.28 -1.01 -8.99
CA ILE A 65 6.97 -0.62 -8.47
C ILE A 65 6.90 -0.78 -6.95
N TRP A 66 7.47 -1.85 -6.41
CA TRP A 66 7.50 -2.09 -4.96
C TRP A 66 8.30 -1.06 -4.19
N LYS A 67 9.47 -0.66 -4.74
CA LYS A 67 10.26 0.42 -4.15
C LYS A 67 9.44 1.71 -4.11
N ARG A 68 8.80 2.07 -5.22
CA ARG A 68 7.97 3.28 -5.30
C ARG A 68 6.79 3.24 -4.32
N LEU A 69 6.12 2.09 -4.16
CA LEU A 69 5.03 1.93 -3.19
C LEU A 69 5.54 2.05 -1.76
N ASN A 70 6.68 1.44 -1.44
CA ASN A 70 7.32 1.55 -0.13
C ASN A 70 7.72 3.01 0.17
N ASP A 71 8.29 3.72 -0.80
CA ASP A 71 8.68 5.12 -0.66
C ASP A 71 7.45 6.01 -0.39
N LEU A 72 6.33 5.75 -1.06
CA LEU A 72 5.06 6.44 -0.81
C LEU A 72 4.53 6.13 0.60
N GLN A 73 4.49 4.86 1.00
CA GLN A 73 4.05 4.47 2.34
C GLN A 73 4.93 5.09 3.43
N ALA A 74 6.26 5.04 3.29
CA ALA A 74 7.18 5.64 4.25
C ALA A 74 6.95 7.16 4.36
N ARG A 75 6.72 7.83 3.23
CA ARG A 75 6.53 9.27 3.20
C ARG A 75 5.19 9.70 3.80
N TYR A 76 4.10 9.00 3.47
CA TYR A 76 2.75 9.51 3.69
C TYR A 76 1.89 8.67 4.63
N LEU A 77 2.22 7.40 4.90
CA LEU A 77 1.48 6.60 5.87
C LEU A 77 1.98 6.93 7.27
N ARG A 78 1.07 7.21 8.19
CA ARG A 78 1.36 7.48 9.60
C ARG A 78 0.52 6.58 10.49
N LYS A 79 1.09 6.25 11.66
CA LYS A 79 0.39 5.50 12.70
C LYS A 79 0.03 6.45 13.82
N CYS A 80 -1.25 6.48 14.18
CA CYS A 80 -1.71 7.32 15.29
C CYS A 80 -1.10 6.82 16.61
N PRO A 81 -0.49 7.69 17.44
CA PRO A 81 0.05 7.29 18.75
C PRO A 81 -1.05 6.85 19.73
N ASP A 82 -2.27 7.36 19.58
CA ASP A 82 -3.37 7.11 20.51
C ASP A 82 -4.15 5.84 20.11
N CYS A 83 -4.80 5.86 18.95
CA CYS A 83 -5.67 4.75 18.51
C CYS A 83 -4.95 3.64 17.75
N LYS A 84 -3.65 3.80 17.48
CA LYS A 84 -2.78 2.83 16.77
C LYS A 84 -3.19 2.49 15.34
N LYS A 85 -4.22 3.14 14.77
CA LYS A 85 -4.61 2.97 13.38
C LYS A 85 -3.65 3.70 12.45
N ASP A 86 -3.42 3.10 11.28
CA ASP A 86 -2.66 3.72 10.20
C ASP A 86 -3.58 4.63 9.36
N PHE A 87 -3.06 5.77 8.92
CA PHE A 87 -3.77 6.71 8.06
C PHE A 87 -2.80 7.39 7.11
N TRP A 88 -3.27 7.69 5.90
CA TRP A 88 -2.52 8.49 4.94
C TRP A 88 -2.67 9.97 5.28
N ILE A 89 -1.54 10.68 5.31
CA ILE A 89 -1.56 12.12 5.58
C ILE A 89 -2.18 12.86 4.41
N VAL A 90 -3.06 13.80 4.75
CA VAL A 90 -3.70 14.72 3.81
C VAL A 90 -3.61 16.14 4.36
N PRO A 91 -3.65 17.19 3.50
CA PRO A 91 -3.35 18.56 3.93
C PRO A 91 -4.24 19.11 5.06
N ASP A 92 -5.51 18.70 5.12
CA ASP A 92 -6.49 19.08 6.14
C ASP A 92 -6.17 18.55 7.55
N GLN A 93 -5.32 17.51 7.64
CA GLN A 93 -4.85 16.96 8.91
C GLN A 93 -3.68 17.75 9.50
N LEU A 94 -3.10 18.73 8.79
CA LEU A 94 -1.96 19.49 9.29
C LEU A 94 -2.30 20.18 10.63
N LYS A 95 -1.48 19.94 11.66
CA LYS A 95 -1.53 20.63 12.93
C LYS A 95 -0.28 21.49 13.10
N THR A 96 -0.52 22.77 13.36
CA THR A 96 0.50 23.74 13.73
C THR A 96 0.21 24.28 15.12
N SER A 97 1.25 24.70 15.82
CA SER A 97 1.13 25.47 17.05
C SER A 97 0.49 26.82 16.75
N TRP A 98 -0.50 27.21 17.55
CA TRP A 98 -1.20 28.49 17.38
C TRP A 98 -0.31 29.70 17.73
N VAL A 99 0.70 29.51 18.59
CA VAL A 99 1.56 30.59 19.09
C VAL A 99 2.71 30.89 18.12
N ASP A 100 3.43 29.85 17.69
CA ASP A 100 4.65 29.99 16.88
C ASP A 100 4.44 29.61 15.40
N GLY A 101 3.28 29.07 15.03
CA GLY A 101 3.03 28.53 13.68
C GLY A 101 3.84 27.27 13.33
N LYS A 102 4.65 26.76 14.26
CA LYS A 102 5.50 25.58 14.05
C LYS A 102 4.66 24.33 13.77
N PHE A 103 5.15 23.50 12.86
CA PHE A 103 4.55 22.22 12.54
C PHE A 103 4.64 21.25 13.72
N GLU A 104 3.50 20.69 14.13
CA GLU A 104 3.41 19.69 15.22
C GLU A 104 3.20 18.28 14.68
N GLY A 105 2.49 18.12 13.58
CA GLY A 105 2.15 16.80 13.04
C GLY A 105 0.86 16.76 12.25
N TYR A 106 0.30 15.55 12.14
CA TYR A 106 -0.98 15.27 11.47
C TYR A 106 -2.02 14.75 12.44
N ARG A 107 -3.19 15.37 12.46
CA ARG A 107 -4.35 14.94 13.24
C ARG A 107 -4.85 13.60 12.72
N CYS A 108 -5.14 12.69 13.64
CA CYS A 108 -5.77 11.41 13.31
C CYS A 108 -7.20 11.66 12.75
N PRO A 109 -7.58 11.03 11.61
CA PRO A 109 -8.91 11.19 11.02
C PRO A 109 -10.02 10.43 11.77
N GLU A 110 -9.65 9.58 12.72
CA GLU A 110 -10.59 8.73 13.43
C GLU A 110 -11.51 9.54 14.34
N ARG A 111 -12.81 9.29 14.23
CA ARG A 111 -13.83 10.02 14.98
C ARG A 111 -13.57 9.91 16.48
N GLY A 112 -13.41 11.06 17.14
CA GLY A 112 -13.16 11.14 18.58
C GLY A 112 -11.70 10.93 19.00
N CYS A 113 -10.78 10.63 18.07
CA CYS A 113 -9.36 10.56 18.36
C CYS A 113 -8.73 11.95 18.33
N LYS A 114 -7.89 12.26 19.33
CA LYS A 114 -7.14 13.53 19.42
C LYS A 114 -5.65 13.37 19.13
N GLY A 115 -5.24 12.18 18.68
CA GLY A 115 -3.85 11.85 18.42
C GLY A 115 -3.28 12.65 17.28
N VAL A 116 -2.00 13.01 17.41
CA VAL A 116 -1.23 13.75 16.42
C VAL A 116 0.01 12.94 16.09
N ALA A 117 0.12 12.47 14.85
CA ALA A 117 1.29 11.73 14.39
C ALA A 117 2.36 12.71 13.89
N GLY A 118 3.59 12.57 14.37
CA GLY A 118 4.73 13.38 13.92
C GLY A 118 5.14 13.14 12.47
N TRP A 119 5.96 14.03 11.92
CA TRP A 119 6.52 13.90 10.57
C TRP A 119 7.62 12.83 10.49
N GLU A 120 8.42 12.67 11.54
CA GLU A 120 9.50 11.68 11.64
C GLU A 120 9.24 10.66 12.75
N LYS A 121 9.66 9.42 12.51
CA LYS A 121 9.94 8.50 13.61
C LYS A 121 11.07 9.14 14.40
N GLU A 122 10.86 9.50 15.66
CA GLU A 122 11.98 9.63 16.60
C GLU A 122 12.74 8.31 16.55
N LYS A 123 13.84 8.28 15.79
CA LYS A 123 14.89 7.30 15.99
C LYS A 123 15.50 7.67 17.34
N LYS A 124 15.06 6.97 18.38
CA LYS A 124 15.78 6.92 19.64
C LYS A 124 16.78 5.77 19.58
#